data_AF-A0A645JI17-F1
#
_entry.id   AF-A0A645JI17-F1
#
_cell.length_a   1.000
_cell.length_b   1.000
_cell.length_c   1.000
_cell.angle_alpha   90.00
_cell.angle_beta   90.00
_cell.angle_gamma   90.00
#
_symmetry.space_group_name_H-M   'P 1'
#
loop_
_entity.id
_entity.type
_entity.pdbx_description
1 polymer ?
#
loop_
_entity_poly.entity_id
_entity_poly.type
_entity_poly.pdbx_seq_one_letter_code
_entity_poly.pdbx_strand_id
1 'polypeptide(L)'
;MLAYKEETLDKIIAANSSYYKAVIPAGTYNNQTEDIATFGVKCLVAVNASMDADLVSKMAEALQTHPDDLVAGHASMTAMTDAAFMCNDLPIPLHPGAEAYYKSAGLLK
;
A
#
# COMPACT_ATOMS: atom_id res chain seq x y z
N MET A 1 -18.84 -10.52 -14.32
CA MET A 1 -17.39 -10.60 -14.02
C MET A 1 -17.20 -11.66 -12.93
N LEU A 2 -16.07 -12.37 -12.86
CA LEU A 2 -15.85 -13.45 -11.88
C LEU A 2 -15.47 -12.86 -10.51
N ALA A 3 -16.45 -12.69 -9.62
CA ALA A 3 -16.19 -12.29 -8.24
C ALA A 3 -15.89 -13.52 -7.36
N TYR A 4 -15.02 -13.37 -6.36
CA TYR A 4 -14.80 -14.41 -5.36
C TYR A 4 -15.94 -14.43 -4.35
N LYS A 5 -16.33 -15.64 -3.90
CA LYS A 5 -17.18 -15.78 -2.72
C LYS A 5 -16.38 -15.42 -1.47
N GLU A 6 -17.05 -14.87 -0.45
CA GLU A 6 -16.39 -14.45 0.80
C GLU A 6 -15.58 -15.57 1.45
N GLU A 7 -16.16 -16.78 1.59
CA GLU A 7 -15.46 -17.95 2.13
C GLU A 7 -14.18 -18.30 1.35
N THR A 8 -14.17 -18.05 0.04
CA THR A 8 -12.99 -18.30 -0.81
C THR A 8 -11.91 -17.24 -0.55
N LEU A 9 -12.30 -15.96 -0.41
CA LEU A 9 -11.36 -14.89 -0.05
C LEU A 9 -10.74 -15.13 1.32
N ASP A 10 -11.54 -15.56 2.30
CA ASP A 10 -11.05 -15.86 3.65
C ASP A 10 -10.00 -16.99 3.63
N LYS A 11 -10.23 -18.04 2.84
CA LYS A 11 -9.24 -19.13 2.67
C LYS A 11 -7.95 -18.64 1.99
N ILE A 12 -8.07 -17.80 0.96
CA ILE A 12 -6.90 -17.24 0.25
C ILE A 12 -6.05 -16.38 1.19
N ILE A 13 -6.69 -15.52 1.98
CA ILE A 13 -6.02 -14.61 2.91
C ILE A 13 -5.42 -15.38 4.09
N ALA A 14 -6.14 -16.36 4.64
CA ALA A 14 -5.61 -17.22 5.69
C ALA A 14 -4.38 -18.03 5.24
N ALA A 15 -4.31 -18.38 3.95
CA ALA A 15 -3.18 -19.11 3.37
C ALA A 15 -1.94 -18.22 3.13
N ASN A 16 -2.10 -16.89 3.03
CA ASN A 16 -0.99 -15.96 2.81
C ASN A 16 -1.26 -14.60 3.45
N SER A 17 -0.53 -14.29 4.52
CA SER A 17 -0.64 -13.03 5.28
C SER A 17 -0.23 -11.78 4.49
N SER A 18 0.38 -11.92 3.31
CA SER A 18 0.68 -10.79 2.42
C SER A 18 -0.54 -10.31 1.62
N TYR A 19 -1.63 -11.08 1.62
CA TYR A 19 -2.87 -10.73 0.94
C TYR A 19 -3.86 -10.05 1.90
N TYR A 20 -4.61 -9.09 1.38
CA TYR A 20 -5.70 -8.42 2.09
C TYR A 20 -6.96 -8.33 1.24
N LYS A 21 -8.14 -8.24 1.88
CA LYS A 21 -9.41 -8.05 1.17
C LYS A 21 -9.40 -6.70 0.45
N ALA A 22 -9.80 -6.70 -0.81
CA ALA A 22 -9.90 -5.49 -1.62
C ALA A 22 -11.20 -5.48 -2.41
N VAL A 23 -11.58 -4.30 -2.91
CA VAL A 23 -12.73 -4.11 -3.78
C VAL A 23 -12.26 -3.36 -5.01
N ILE A 24 -12.64 -3.87 -6.18
CA ILE A 24 -12.57 -3.11 -7.43
C ILE A 24 -13.91 -2.39 -7.57
N PRO A 25 -13.96 -1.04 -7.43
CA PRO A 25 -15.21 -0.31 -7.49
C PRO A 25 -15.92 -0.46 -8.85
N ALA A 26 -17.25 -0.38 -8.87
CA ALA A 26 -18.05 -0.30 -10.07
C ALA A 26 -17.53 0.80 -11.01
N GLY A 27 -17.50 0.52 -12.31
CA GLY A 27 -17.02 1.44 -13.35
C GLY A 27 -15.50 1.53 -13.50
N THR A 28 -14.73 0.71 -12.79
CA THR A 28 -13.26 0.64 -12.99
C THR A 28 -12.92 0.15 -14.40
N TYR A 29 -13.71 -0.78 -14.95
CA TYR A 29 -13.54 -1.30 -16.30
C TYR A 29 -14.82 -1.14 -17.12
N ASN A 30 -14.67 -1.03 -18.44
CA ASN A 30 -15.80 -1.01 -19.37
C ASN A 30 -16.73 -2.20 -19.12
N ASN A 31 -18.03 -1.92 -18.98
CA ASN A 31 -19.08 -2.91 -18.72
C ASN A 31 -18.99 -3.64 -17.36
N GLN A 32 -18.21 -3.14 -16.40
CA GLN A 32 -18.25 -3.61 -15.01
C GLN A 32 -19.12 -2.65 -14.17
N THR A 33 -20.37 -3.05 -13.90
CA THR A 33 -21.39 -2.19 -13.27
C THR A 33 -21.55 -2.42 -11.77
N GLU A 34 -20.88 -3.41 -11.20
CA GLU A 34 -20.99 -3.81 -9.80
C GLU A 34 -19.61 -3.87 -9.15
N ASP A 35 -19.51 -3.51 -7.87
CA ASP A 35 -18.29 -3.70 -7.08
C ASP A 35 -17.87 -5.18 -7.08
N ILE A 36 -16.57 -5.43 -7.29
CA ILE A 36 -16.03 -6.79 -7.30
C ILE A 36 -15.14 -7.00 -6.08
N ALA A 37 -15.62 -7.85 -5.16
CA ALA A 37 -14.83 -8.33 -4.04
C ALA A 37 -13.68 -9.22 -4.54
N THR A 38 -12.47 -8.90 -4.08
CA THR A 38 -11.23 -9.57 -4.46
C THR A 38 -10.20 -9.49 -3.32
N PHE A 39 -8.96 -9.85 -3.59
CA PHE A 39 -7.83 -9.62 -2.72
C PHE A 39 -6.73 -8.85 -3.46
N GLY A 40 -5.84 -8.21 -2.70
CA GLY A 40 -4.71 -7.45 -3.22
C GLY A 40 -3.42 -7.74 -2.47
N VAL A 41 -2.33 -7.15 -2.98
CA VAL A 41 -1.00 -7.09 -2.34
C VAL A 41 -0.57 -5.64 -2.25
N LYS A 42 0.17 -5.26 -1.20
CA LYS A 42 0.83 -3.96 -1.16
C LYS A 42 2.04 -3.99 -2.09
N CYS A 43 2.06 -3.09 -3.06
CA CYS A 43 3.27 -2.82 -3.84
C CYS A 43 4.26 -2.04 -2.97
N LEU A 44 5.53 -2.42 -2.99
CA LEU A 44 6.55 -1.88 -2.11
C LEU A 44 7.67 -1.20 -2.90
N VAL A 45 8.16 -0.07 -2.37
CA VAL A 45 9.47 0.48 -2.71
C VAL A 45 10.47 -0.12 -1.72
N ALA A 46 11.22 -1.12 -2.17
CA ALA A 46 12.24 -1.78 -1.35
C ALA A 46 13.62 -1.17 -1.59
N VAL A 47 14.41 -1.05 -0.52
CA VAL A 47 15.81 -0.60 -0.54
C VAL A 47 16.71 -1.65 0.07
N ASN A 48 18.02 -1.55 -0.16
CA ASN A 48 18.98 -2.41 0.53
C ASN A 48 19.04 -2.05 2.02
N ALA A 49 19.17 -3.05 2.90
CA ALA A 49 19.27 -2.85 4.34
C ALA A 49 20.54 -2.07 4.78
N SER A 50 21.58 -2.03 3.95
CA SER A 50 22.82 -1.29 4.22
C SER A 50 22.83 0.12 3.64
N MET A 51 21.71 0.58 3.06
CA MET A 51 21.63 1.90 2.47
C MET A 51 21.68 2.97 3.57
N ASP A 52 22.23 4.15 3.26
CA ASP A 52 22.38 5.22 4.23
C ASP A 52 21.01 5.63 4.84
N ALA A 53 20.96 5.70 6.17
CA ALA A 53 19.70 5.92 6.88
C ALA A 53 19.13 7.32 6.62
N ASP A 54 19.98 8.34 6.49
CA ASP A 54 19.54 9.71 6.22
C ASP A 54 18.98 9.83 4.81
N LEU A 55 19.60 9.16 3.83
CA LEU A 55 19.07 9.08 2.47
C LEU A 55 17.71 8.39 2.43
N VAL A 56 17.55 7.24 3.10
CA VAL A 56 16.27 6.53 3.15
C VAL A 56 15.19 7.34 3.88
N SER A 57 15.55 8.05 4.94
CA SER A 57 14.66 8.98 5.63
C SER A 57 14.13 10.06 4.68
N LYS A 58 15.00 10.71 3.90
CA LYS A 58 14.61 11.71 2.89
C LYS A 58 13.74 11.13 1.78
N MET A 59 13.97 9.88 1.38
CA MET A 59 13.11 9.20 0.42
C MET A 59 11.70 8.96 0.98
N ALA A 60 11.61 8.48 2.23
CA ALA A 60 10.34 8.27 2.91
C ALA A 60 9.56 9.59 3.06
N GLU A 61 10.26 10.68 3.41
CA GLU A 61 9.70 12.02 3.48
C GLU A 61 9.18 12.50 2.11
N ALA A 62 9.98 12.37 1.06
CA ALA A 62 9.59 12.80 -0.28
C ALA A 62 8.31 12.10 -0.75
N LEU A 63 8.22 10.77 -0.54
CA LEU A 63 7.02 9.99 -0.87
C LEU A 63 5.80 10.43 -0.03
N GLN A 64 6.02 10.70 1.26
CA GLN A 64 4.93 11.05 2.18
C GLN A 64 4.35 12.45 1.93
N THR A 65 5.21 13.39 1.57
CA THR A 65 4.86 14.82 1.47
C THR A 65 4.37 15.24 0.08
N HIS A 66 4.52 14.38 -0.93
CA HIS A 66 4.12 14.66 -2.33
C HIS A 66 3.14 13.62 -2.89
N PRO A 67 2.06 13.24 -2.18
CA PRO A 67 1.14 12.22 -2.68
C PRO A 67 0.41 12.65 -3.95
N ASP A 68 0.18 13.96 -4.13
CA ASP A 68 -0.47 14.50 -5.33
C ASP A 68 0.36 14.26 -6.60
N ASP A 69 1.69 14.32 -6.51
CA ASP A 69 2.59 14.00 -7.62
C ASP A 69 2.51 12.51 -7.99
N LEU A 70 2.37 11.63 -6.98
CA LEU A 70 2.17 10.20 -7.21
C LEU A 70 0.84 9.91 -7.91
N VAL A 71 -0.23 10.58 -7.48
CA VAL A 71 -1.57 10.47 -8.08
C VAL A 71 -1.59 11.01 -9.51
N ALA A 72 -0.90 12.13 -9.76
CA ALA A 72 -0.74 12.68 -11.10
C ALA A 72 0.00 11.73 -12.04
N GLY A 73 0.95 10.95 -11.53
CA GLY A 73 1.65 9.91 -12.28
C GLY A 73 0.73 8.73 -12.67
N HIS A 74 -0.14 8.27 -11.75
CA HIS A 74 -1.12 7.24 -12.04
C HIS A 74 -2.26 7.20 -11.00
N ALA A 75 -3.52 7.11 -11.46
CA ALA A 75 -4.70 7.12 -10.58
C ALA A 75 -4.71 6.02 -9.51
N SER A 76 -4.05 4.88 -9.76
CA SER A 76 -3.92 3.79 -8.76
C SER A 76 -3.12 4.21 -7.52
N MET A 77 -2.40 5.32 -7.55
CA MET A 77 -1.66 5.85 -6.41
C MET A 77 -2.53 6.64 -5.43
N THR A 78 -3.85 6.77 -5.65
CA THR A 78 -4.76 7.51 -4.76
C THR A 78 -4.66 7.07 -3.29
N ALA A 79 -4.37 5.79 -3.03
CA ALA A 79 -4.16 5.27 -1.68
C ALA A 79 -2.95 5.92 -0.95
N MET A 80 -1.98 6.50 -1.68
CA MET A 80 -0.83 7.20 -1.10
C MET A 80 -1.20 8.50 -0.40
N THR A 81 -2.40 9.04 -0.66
CA THR A 81 -2.90 10.24 0.04
C THR A 81 -3.21 9.96 1.51
N ASP A 82 -3.42 8.69 1.88
CA ASP A 82 -3.45 8.26 3.28
C ASP A 82 -2.01 8.00 3.76
N ALA A 83 -1.50 8.92 4.59
CA ALA A 83 -0.16 8.83 5.13
C ALA A 83 0.07 7.55 5.96
N ALA A 84 -0.97 6.99 6.59
CA ALA A 84 -0.87 5.74 7.35
C ALA A 84 -0.70 4.52 6.43
N PHE A 85 -1.19 4.59 5.19
CA PHE A 85 -1.04 3.51 4.22
C PHE A 85 0.42 3.17 3.92
N MET A 86 1.31 4.17 3.95
CA MET A 86 2.72 4.03 3.59
C MET A 86 3.55 3.21 4.60
N CYS A 87 3.20 3.25 5.89
CA CYS A 87 4.03 2.64 6.94
C CYS A 87 3.36 1.45 7.67
N ASN A 88 2.06 1.23 7.48
CA ASN A 88 1.32 0.16 8.17
C ASN A 88 1.18 -1.11 7.33
N ASP A 89 0.90 -2.24 7.98
CA ASP A 89 0.57 -3.53 7.34
C ASP A 89 1.57 -3.96 6.25
N LEU A 90 2.86 -3.72 6.49
CA LEU A 90 3.94 -4.08 5.57
C LEU A 90 4.33 -5.55 5.77
N PRO A 91 4.54 -6.33 4.69
CA PRO A 91 4.95 -7.73 4.78
C PRO A 91 6.44 -7.90 5.13
N ILE A 92 7.21 -6.81 5.17
CA ILE A 92 8.63 -6.75 5.52
C ILE A 92 8.90 -5.55 6.44
N PRO A 93 9.97 -5.58 7.26
CA PRO A 93 10.29 -4.47 8.16
C PRO A 93 10.67 -3.20 7.39
N LEU A 94 10.41 -2.05 7.99
CA LEU A 94 10.91 -0.77 7.51
C LEU A 94 12.44 -0.70 7.68
N HIS A 95 13.08 0.01 6.76
CA HIS A 95 14.46 0.44 6.95
C HIS A 95 14.54 1.41 8.14
N PRO A 96 15.61 1.38 8.97
CA PRO A 96 15.72 2.26 10.15
C PRO A 96 15.51 3.76 9.86
N GLY A 97 16.01 4.23 8.71
CA GLY A 97 15.79 5.61 8.25
C GLY A 97 14.32 5.96 8.01
N ALA A 98 13.57 5.07 7.35
CA ALA A 98 12.14 5.27 7.11
C ALA A 98 11.32 5.15 8.40
N GLU A 99 11.66 4.17 9.25
CA GLU A 99 11.01 4.00 10.55
C GLU A 99 11.18 5.24 11.44
N ALA A 100 12.41 5.78 11.51
CA ALA A 100 12.69 7.01 12.26
C ALA A 100 11.88 8.19 11.74
N TYR A 101 11.81 8.36 10.41
CA TYR A 101 10.98 9.40 9.80
C TYR A 101 9.51 9.25 10.17
N TYR A 102 8.90 8.08 9.91
CA TYR A 102 7.47 7.87 10.17
C TYR A 102 7.10 8.00 11.65
N LYS A 103 7.99 7.62 12.58
CA LYS A 103 7.81 7.88 14.02
C LYS A 103 7.83 9.38 14.33
N SER A 104 8.81 10.12 13.80
CA SER A 104 8.93 11.57 14.01
C SER A 104 7.75 12.36 13.41
N ALA A 105 7.17 11.86 12.31
CA ALA A 105 5.99 12.40 11.67
C ALA A 105 4.67 12.00 12.38
N GLY A 106 4.73 11.16 13.42
CA GLY A 106 3.56 10.69 14.16
C GLY A 106 2.69 9.67 13.41
N LEU A 107 3.22 9.08 12.34
CA LEU A 107 2.53 8.11 11.49
C LEU A 107 2.71 6.66 11.98
N LEU A 108 3.81 6.41 12.70
CA LEU A 108 4.12 5.13 13.32
C LEU A 108 4.29 5.30 14.83
N LYS A 109 3.67 4.42 15.63
CA LYS A 109 3.74 4.43 17.10
C LYS A 109 4.67 3.35 17.62
#